data_AF-A0A0D5W686-F1
#
_entry.id   AF-A0A0D5W686-F1
#
_cell.length_a   1.000
_cell.length_b   1.000
_cell.length_c   1.000
_cell.angle_alpha   90.00
_cell.angle_beta   90.00
_cell.angle_gamma   90.00
#
_symmetry.space_group_name_H-M   'P 1'
#
loop_
_entity.id
_entity.type
_entity.pdbx_description
1 polymer ?
#
loop_
_entity_poly.entity_id
_entity_poly.type
_entity_poly.pdbx_seq_one_letter_code
_entity_poly.pdbx_strand_id
1 'polypeptide(L)'
;EGFLNALRALSPKVMVVAEQDSDHNKSSLMERLSESLYFYAALFDCLESTLPRSSMERLKVEKMLFGEEINNIISCEGGERKERHEKLEKWVQRLDLAGFGCVPLSYYALLQSRRLLQGYSCDGCRIKEENGCVVMCWQDRPLFSVSAWKCRR
;
A
#
# COMPACT_ATOMS: atom_id res chain seq x y z
N GLU A 1 -1.98 16.16 10.52
CA GLU A 1 -2.75 15.80 11.73
C GLU A 1 -4.21 16.25 11.70
N GLY A 2 -4.54 17.45 11.18
CA GLY A 2 -5.92 17.95 11.14
C GLY A 2 -6.96 16.97 10.55
N PHE A 3 -6.61 16.24 9.49
CA PHE A 3 -7.51 15.26 8.87
C PHE A 3 -7.83 14.07 9.79
N LEU A 4 -6.84 13.44 10.42
CA LEU A 4 -7.06 12.30 11.33
C LEU A 4 -7.84 12.72 12.58
N ASN A 5 -7.59 13.93 13.09
CA ASN A 5 -8.36 14.49 14.19
C ASN A 5 -9.83 14.74 13.79
N ALA A 6 -10.07 15.25 12.57
CA ALA A 6 -11.42 15.40 12.04
C ALA A 6 -12.13 14.05 11.87
N LEU A 7 -11.44 13.01 11.39
CA LEU A 7 -11.99 11.66 11.32
C LEU A 7 -12.31 11.10 12.71
N ARG A 8 -11.45 11.34 13.70
CA ARG A 8 -11.69 10.93 15.08
C ARG A 8 -12.91 11.63 15.67
N ALA A 9 -13.13 12.91 15.35
CA ALA A 9 -14.29 13.67 15.84
C ALA A 9 -15.63 13.07 15.37
N LEU A 10 -15.65 12.37 14.23
CA LEU A 10 -16.83 11.62 13.76
C LEU A 10 -17.13 10.38 14.61
N SER A 11 -16.22 9.99 15.52
CA SER A 11 -16.33 8.80 16.36
C SER A 11 -16.64 7.51 15.58
N PRO A 12 -15.89 7.19 14.50
CA PRO A 12 -16.15 5.98 13.71
C PRO A 12 -16.01 4.71 14.57
N LYS A 13 -16.94 3.78 14.37
CA LYS A 13 -16.89 2.45 15.00
C LYS A 13 -15.66 1.66 14.55
N VAL A 14 -15.34 1.77 13.26
CA VAL A 14 -14.12 1.24 12.64
C VAL A 14 -13.73 2.12 11.47
N MET A 15 -12.43 2.27 11.26
CA MET A 15 -11.81 2.86 10.09
C MET A 15 -10.84 1.83 9.51
N VAL A 16 -10.92 1.56 8.21
CA VAL A 16 -10.01 0.67 7.51
C VAL A 16 -9.14 1.51 6.60
N VAL A 17 -7.83 1.31 6.67
CA VAL A 17 -6.84 2.01 5.85
C VAL A 17 -6.15 0.98 4.97
N ALA A 18 -6.16 1.22 3.66
CA ALA A 18 -5.42 0.43 2.67
C ALA A 18 -4.46 1.37 1.95
N GLU A 19 -3.16 1.06 2.00
CA GLU A 19 -2.07 1.97 1.59
C GLU A 19 -0.92 1.19 0.95
N GLN A 20 -0.18 1.84 0.04
CA GLN A 20 1.06 1.30 -0.52
C GLN A 20 2.11 1.17 0.58
N ASP A 21 2.75 0.01 0.66
CA ASP A 21 3.71 -0.33 1.72
C ASP A 21 5.16 -0.21 1.22
N SER A 22 5.60 1.02 0.97
CA SER A 22 6.95 1.35 0.46
C SER A 22 7.36 2.75 0.86
N ASP A 23 8.66 2.99 1.10
CA ASP A 23 9.17 4.29 1.58
C ASP A 23 9.57 5.21 0.41
N HIS A 24 8.59 5.71 -0.32
CA HIS A 24 8.79 6.67 -1.43
C HIS A 24 8.86 8.12 -0.96
N ASN A 25 8.77 8.38 0.34
CA ASN A 25 8.71 9.74 0.89
C ASN A 25 10.04 10.26 1.44
N LYS A 26 11.17 9.63 1.12
CA LYS A 26 12.51 10.07 1.53
C LYS A 26 12.89 11.43 0.93
N SER A 27 13.77 12.16 1.62
CA SER A 27 14.23 13.49 1.18
C SER A 27 15.15 13.43 -0.02
N SER A 28 16.02 12.41 -0.10
CA SER A 28 16.96 12.21 -1.21
C SER A 28 16.25 11.65 -2.45
N LEU A 29 16.46 12.30 -3.61
CA LEU A 29 16.00 11.80 -4.90
C LEU A 29 16.54 10.39 -5.19
N MET A 30 17.83 10.15 -4.91
CA MET A 30 18.46 8.86 -5.19
C MET A 30 17.83 7.73 -4.36
N GLU A 31 17.48 8.01 -3.11
CA GLU A 31 16.80 7.02 -2.28
C GLU A 31 15.36 6.77 -2.74
N ARG A 32 14.62 7.83 -3.10
CA ARG A 32 13.27 7.67 -3.67
C ARG A 32 13.29 6.89 -4.97
N LEU A 33 14.23 7.20 -5.87
CA LEU A 33 14.42 6.51 -7.14
C LEU A 33 14.70 5.04 -6.92
N SER A 34 15.68 4.72 -6.06
CA SER A 34 16.04 3.33 -5.80
C SER A 34 14.87 2.55 -5.21
N GLU A 35 14.17 3.08 -4.22
CA GLU A 35 13.03 2.40 -3.59
C GLU A 35 11.86 2.22 -4.57
N SER A 36 11.58 3.24 -5.38
CA SER A 36 10.53 3.19 -6.40
C SER A 36 10.83 2.13 -7.46
N LEU A 37 12.08 2.04 -7.92
CA LEU A 37 12.49 1.01 -8.88
C LEU A 37 12.21 -0.40 -8.34
N TYR A 38 12.57 -0.69 -7.09
CA TYR A 38 12.30 -2.00 -6.49
C TYR A 38 10.79 -2.26 -6.32
N PHE A 39 10.02 -1.24 -5.92
CA PHE A 39 8.57 -1.37 -5.73
C PHE A 39 7.84 -1.61 -7.05
N TYR A 40 8.06 -0.76 -8.04
CA TYR A 40 7.36 -0.87 -9.32
C TYR A 40 7.87 -2.04 -10.14
N ALA A 41 9.14 -2.44 -10.06
CA ALA A 41 9.60 -3.68 -10.71
C ALA A 41 8.75 -4.88 -10.27
N ALA A 42 8.44 -5.00 -8.98
CA ALA A 42 7.58 -6.06 -8.47
C ALA A 42 6.13 -5.99 -9.00
N LEU A 43 5.58 -4.79 -9.18
CA LEU A 43 4.26 -4.60 -9.80
C LEU A 43 4.24 -4.94 -11.30
N PHE A 44 5.28 -4.55 -12.03
CA PHE A 44 5.43 -4.88 -13.45
C PHE A 44 5.65 -6.39 -13.65
N ASP A 45 6.45 -7.04 -12.79
CA ASP A 45 6.62 -8.50 -12.79
C ASP A 45 5.29 -9.23 -12.53
N CYS A 46 4.48 -8.70 -11.62
CA CYS A 46 3.14 -9.22 -11.35
C CYS A 46 2.26 -9.17 -12.61
N LEU A 47 2.24 -8.04 -13.32
CA LEU A 47 1.50 -7.90 -14.58
C LEU A 47 2.06 -8.79 -15.69
N GLU A 48 3.38 -8.92 -15.81
CA GLU A 48 4.03 -9.82 -16.77
C GLU A 48 3.65 -11.29 -16.53
N SER A 49 3.49 -11.70 -15.27
CA SER A 49 3.11 -13.07 -14.93
C SER A 49 1.63 -13.40 -15.19
N THR A 50 0.77 -12.38 -15.23
CA THR A 50 -0.70 -12.56 -15.26
C THR A 50 -1.34 -12.14 -16.58
N LEU A 51 -0.72 -11.24 -17.34
CA LEU A 51 -1.30 -10.64 -18.55
C LEU A 51 -0.34 -10.68 -19.74
N PRO A 52 -0.84 -10.96 -20.96
CA PRO A 52 -0.04 -10.86 -22.18
C PRO A 52 0.52 -9.46 -22.38
N ARG A 53 1.73 -9.35 -22.94
CA ARG A 53 2.37 -8.06 -23.26
C ARG A 53 1.56 -7.17 -24.20
N SER A 54 0.71 -7.77 -25.04
CA SER A 54 -0.18 -7.06 -25.95
C SER A 54 -1.51 -6.62 -25.31
N SER A 55 -1.75 -6.92 -24.03
CA SER A 55 -2.96 -6.50 -23.33
C SER A 55 -3.02 -4.98 -23.24
N MET A 56 -4.10 -4.40 -23.76
CA MET A 56 -4.33 -2.96 -23.69
C MET A 56 -4.62 -2.50 -22.27
N GLU A 57 -5.23 -3.35 -21.45
CA GLU A 57 -5.50 -3.13 -20.04
C GLU A 57 -4.19 -3.02 -19.26
N ARG A 58 -3.26 -3.96 -19.51
CA ARG A 58 -1.91 -3.91 -18.94
C ARG A 58 -1.19 -2.61 -19.30
N LEU A 59 -1.14 -2.27 -20.59
CA LEU A 59 -0.47 -1.05 -21.06
C LEU A 59 -1.08 0.23 -20.46
N LYS A 60 -2.41 0.25 -20.26
CA LYS A 60 -3.10 1.35 -19.58
C LYS A 60 -2.70 1.45 -18.11
N VAL A 61 -2.68 0.35 -17.37
CA VAL A 61 -2.27 0.35 -15.95
C VAL A 61 -0.81 0.78 -15.81
N GLU A 62 0.09 0.19 -16.59
CA GLU A 62 1.52 0.51 -16.55
C GLU A 62 1.78 1.99 -16.85
N LYS A 63 1.09 2.56 -17.85
CA LYS A 63 1.31 3.95 -18.27
C LYS A 63 0.56 4.97 -17.43
N MET A 64 -0.75 4.78 -17.26
CA MET A 64 -1.66 5.81 -16.72
C MET A 64 -1.82 5.74 -15.20
N LEU A 65 -1.40 4.64 -14.57
CA LEU A 65 -1.38 4.51 -13.12
C LEU A 65 0.06 4.51 -12.62
N PHE A 66 0.81 3.44 -12.88
CA PHE A 66 2.18 3.32 -12.34
C PHE A 66 3.11 4.39 -12.91
N GLY A 67 3.03 4.68 -14.21
CA GLY A 67 3.84 5.71 -14.85
C GLY A 67 3.60 7.11 -14.27
N GLU A 68 2.35 7.47 -13.99
CA GLU A 68 2.01 8.76 -13.37
C GLU A 68 2.47 8.84 -11.91
N GLU A 69 2.32 7.76 -11.14
CA GLU A 69 2.82 7.72 -9.76
C GLU A 69 4.36 7.83 -9.73
N ILE A 70 5.07 7.07 -10.58
CA ILE A 70 6.53 7.16 -10.73
C ILE A 70 6.93 8.59 -11.10
N ASN A 71 6.27 9.20 -12.09
CA ASN A 71 6.54 10.57 -12.49
C ASN A 71 6.38 11.55 -11.33
N ASN A 72 5.31 11.42 -10.53
CA ASN A 72 5.11 12.29 -9.38
C ASN A 72 6.17 12.09 -8.27
N ILE A 73 6.59 10.85 -8.00
CA ILE A 73 7.61 10.55 -6.98
C ILE A 73 8.98 11.13 -7.34
N ILE A 74 9.34 11.08 -8.63
CA ILE A 74 10.68 11.41 -9.13
C ILE A 74 10.79 12.87 -9.60
N SER A 75 9.81 13.34 -10.38
CA SER A 75 9.90 14.63 -11.08
C SER A 75 9.30 15.79 -10.30
N CYS A 76 8.43 15.53 -9.32
CA CYS A 76 7.79 16.58 -8.51
C CYS A 76 8.47 16.74 -7.15
N GLU A 77 8.38 17.93 -6.58
CA GLU A 77 8.87 18.24 -5.23
C GLU A 77 7.88 19.12 -4.46
N GLY A 78 8.12 19.29 -3.16
CA GLY A 78 7.33 20.17 -2.31
C GLY A 78 5.83 19.84 -2.32
N GLY A 79 4.99 20.87 -2.46
CA GLY A 79 3.53 20.71 -2.47
C GLY A 79 2.98 19.95 -3.68
N GLU A 80 3.71 19.91 -4.80
CA GLU A 80 3.27 19.26 -6.05
C GLU A 80 3.49 17.75 -6.02
N ARG A 81 4.44 17.26 -5.20
CA ARG A 81 4.61 15.83 -4.96
C ARG A 81 3.55 15.33 -4.00
N LYS A 82 2.58 14.58 -4.53
CA LYS A 82 1.46 13.97 -3.82
C LYS A 82 1.73 12.52 -3.43
N GLU A 83 2.43 11.78 -4.29
CA GLU A 83 2.81 10.40 -4.03
C GLU A 83 3.92 10.34 -2.98
N ARG A 84 3.49 10.01 -1.75
CA ARG A 84 4.29 10.05 -0.53
C ARG A 84 4.08 8.78 0.28
N HIS A 85 4.13 7.64 -0.41
CA HIS A 85 3.98 6.33 0.21
C HIS A 85 4.98 6.17 1.34
N GLU A 86 4.51 5.54 2.39
CA GLU A 86 5.27 5.22 3.58
C GLU A 86 4.87 3.84 4.07
N LYS A 87 5.82 3.17 4.73
CA LYS A 87 5.57 1.83 5.24
C LYS A 87 4.51 1.77 6.32
N LEU A 88 3.92 0.59 6.48
CA LEU A 88 2.92 0.30 7.51
C LEU A 88 3.35 0.78 8.90
N GLU A 89 4.63 0.66 9.29
CA GLU A 89 5.06 1.07 10.63
C GLU A 89 4.90 2.58 10.87
N LYS A 90 5.15 3.42 9.85
CA LYS A 90 4.93 4.86 9.94
C LYS A 90 3.45 5.21 10.03
N TRP A 91 2.61 4.51 9.26
CA TRP A 91 1.16 4.66 9.33
C TRP A 91 0.60 4.27 10.70
N VAL A 92 1.08 3.17 11.28
CA VAL A 92 0.72 2.73 12.62
C VAL A 92 1.04 3.80 13.65
N GLN A 93 2.25 4.34 13.64
CA GLN A 93 2.66 5.41 14.55
C GLN A 93 1.77 6.66 14.39
N ARG A 94 1.50 7.08 13.15
CA ARG A 94 0.68 8.26 12.85
C ARG A 94 -0.76 8.12 13.37
N LEU A 95 -1.36 6.94 13.18
CA LEU A 95 -2.72 6.66 13.64
C LEU A 95 -2.80 6.51 15.16
N ASP A 96 -1.77 5.91 15.76
CA ASP A 96 -1.66 5.81 17.22
C ASP A 96 -1.59 7.19 17.89
N LEU A 97 -0.75 8.08 17.35
CA LEU A 97 -0.60 9.47 17.83
C LEU A 97 -1.89 10.29 17.67
N ALA A 98 -2.69 10.00 16.63
CA ALA A 98 -4.02 10.61 16.46
C ALA A 98 -5.08 10.01 17.42
N GLY A 99 -4.71 9.00 18.22
CA GLY A 99 -5.55 8.34 19.21
C GLY A 99 -6.51 7.31 18.64
N PHE A 100 -6.13 6.67 17.54
CA PHE A 100 -6.75 5.43 17.08
C PHE A 100 -6.03 4.22 17.70
N GLY A 101 -6.79 3.19 18.05
CA GLY A 101 -6.26 1.89 18.46
C GLY A 101 -6.41 0.89 17.32
N CYS A 102 -5.35 0.14 17.04
CA CYS A 102 -5.39 -0.94 16.05
C CYS A 102 -6.40 -2.02 16.47
N VAL A 103 -7.13 -2.54 15.48
CA VAL A 103 -8.07 -3.65 15.60
C VAL A 103 -7.54 -4.78 14.73
N PRO A 104 -7.11 -5.91 15.31
CA PRO A 104 -6.62 -7.03 14.52
C PRO A 104 -7.67 -7.51 13.51
N LEU A 105 -7.25 -7.68 12.26
CA LEU A 105 -8.08 -8.30 11.24
C LEU A 105 -8.35 -9.76 11.61
N SER A 106 -9.55 -10.25 11.31
CA SER A 106 -9.94 -11.61 11.70
C SER A 106 -9.14 -12.66 10.93
N TYR A 107 -8.87 -13.80 11.59
CA TYR A 107 -8.25 -14.95 10.93
C TYR A 107 -9.02 -15.39 9.66
N TYR A 108 -10.35 -15.32 9.68
CA TYR A 108 -11.18 -15.63 8.52
C TYR A 108 -10.95 -14.64 7.36
N ALA A 109 -10.77 -13.35 7.65
CA ALA A 109 -10.44 -12.37 6.61
C ALA A 109 -9.10 -12.69 5.95
N LEU A 110 -8.08 -13.06 6.73
CA LEU A 110 -6.77 -13.51 6.24
C LEU A 110 -6.87 -14.79 5.39
N LEU A 111 -7.69 -15.75 5.82
CA LEU A 111 -7.89 -16.99 5.08
C LEU A 111 -8.59 -16.73 3.74
N GLN A 112 -9.59 -15.85 3.72
CA GLN A 112 -10.32 -15.48 2.51
C GLN A 112 -9.43 -14.72 1.52
N SER A 113 -8.57 -13.80 1.99
CA SER A 113 -7.64 -13.10 1.10
C SER A 113 -6.61 -14.05 0.47
N ARG A 114 -6.10 -15.04 1.23
CA ARG A 114 -5.23 -16.09 0.67
C ARG A 114 -5.93 -16.94 -0.38
N ARG A 115 -7.18 -17.35 -0.13
CA ARG A 115 -7.99 -18.12 -1.09
C ARG A 115 -8.30 -17.31 -2.34
N LEU A 116 -8.57 -16.02 -2.19
CA LEU A 116 -8.79 -15.12 -3.32
C LEU A 116 -7.56 -15.09 -4.22
N LEU A 117 -6.36 -14.92 -3.66
CA LEU A 117 -5.12 -14.97 -4.43
C LEU A 117 -4.91 -16.31 -5.15
N GLN A 118 -5.23 -17.44 -4.51
CA GLN A 118 -5.15 -18.77 -5.15
C GLN A 118 -6.12 -18.92 -6.33
N GLY A 119 -7.22 -18.18 -6.33
CA GLY A 119 -8.17 -18.16 -7.44
C GLY A 119 -7.68 -17.36 -8.65
N TYR A 120 -6.71 -16.47 -8.46
CA TYR A 120 -6.01 -15.78 -9.53
C TYR A 120 -4.73 -16.56 -9.89
N SER A 121 -4.35 -16.59 -11.16
CA SER A 121 -3.06 -17.14 -11.60
C SER A 121 -1.88 -16.21 -11.22
N CYS A 122 -1.86 -15.69 -9.98
CA CYS A 122 -0.80 -14.84 -9.44
C CYS A 122 0.07 -15.61 -8.45
N ASP A 123 0.86 -16.57 -8.94
CA ASP A 123 1.67 -17.45 -8.08
C ASP A 123 2.74 -16.69 -7.27
N GLY A 124 3.15 -15.50 -7.72
CA GLY A 124 4.06 -14.65 -6.97
C GLY A 124 3.40 -13.83 -5.85
N CYS A 125 2.07 -13.68 -5.85
CA CYS A 125 1.36 -12.90 -4.83
C CYS A 125 1.28 -13.68 -3.50
N ARG A 126 1.61 -13.02 -2.38
CA ARG A 126 1.53 -13.61 -1.02
C ARG A 126 0.83 -12.66 -0.05
N ILE A 127 0.09 -13.22 0.92
CA ILE A 127 -0.48 -12.46 2.05
C ILE A 127 0.26 -12.79 3.35
N LYS A 128 0.87 -11.78 3.95
CA LYS A 128 1.50 -11.82 5.28
C LYS A 128 0.60 -11.13 6.30
N GLU A 129 0.70 -11.57 7.56
CA GLU A 129 0.09 -10.90 8.69
C GLU A 129 1.21 -10.19 9.47
N GLU A 130 1.01 -8.92 9.79
CA GLU A 130 1.96 -8.11 10.57
C GLU A 130 1.22 -7.35 11.66
N ASN A 131 1.40 -7.75 12.93
CA ASN A 131 0.80 -7.09 14.09
C ASN A 131 -0.73 -6.88 13.97
N GLY A 132 -1.47 -7.88 13.46
CA GLY A 132 -2.92 -7.78 13.25
C GLY A 132 -3.34 -7.01 11.99
N CYS A 133 -2.39 -6.53 11.19
CA CYS A 133 -2.61 -5.98 9.85
C CYS A 133 -2.31 -7.03 8.78
N VAL A 134 -2.78 -6.79 7.56
CA VAL A 134 -2.52 -7.65 6.40
C VAL A 134 -1.61 -6.93 5.44
N VAL A 135 -0.55 -7.60 4.98
CA VAL A 135 0.38 -7.09 3.95
C VAL A 135 0.34 -8.00 2.74
N MET A 136 0.02 -7.44 1.58
CA MET A 136 0.14 -8.10 0.28
C MET A 136 1.53 -7.86 -0.27
N CYS A 137 2.19 -8.95 -0.66
CA CYS A 137 3.53 -8.95 -1.24
C CYS A 137 3.51 -9.55 -2.65
N TRP A 138 4.41 -9.08 -3.51
CA TRP A 138 4.87 -9.85 -4.66
C TRP A 138 6.22 -10.46 -4.30
N GLN A 139 6.27 -11.80 -4.30
CA GLN A 139 7.32 -12.55 -3.66
C GLN A 139 7.51 -12.06 -2.21
N ASP A 140 8.73 -11.65 -1.85
CA ASP A 140 9.03 -11.11 -0.52
C ASP A 140 8.96 -9.59 -0.44
N ARG A 141 8.62 -8.92 -1.54
CA ARG A 141 8.50 -7.47 -1.60
C ARG A 141 7.10 -7.03 -1.16
N PRO A 142 6.95 -6.28 -0.05
CA PRO A 142 5.67 -5.66 0.32
C PRO A 142 5.19 -4.70 -0.77
N LEU A 143 3.89 -4.73 -1.05
CA LEU A 143 3.24 -3.87 -2.03
C LEU A 143 2.16 -3.00 -1.39
N PHE A 144 1.24 -3.62 -0.66
CA PHE A 144 0.11 -2.92 -0.06
C PHE A 144 -0.14 -3.47 1.34
N SER A 145 -0.56 -2.59 2.25
CA SER A 145 -0.98 -2.94 3.60
C SER A 145 -2.45 -2.60 3.81
N VAL A 146 -3.13 -3.38 4.64
CA VAL A 146 -4.50 -3.16 5.09
C VAL A 146 -4.55 -3.27 6.60
N SER A 147 -5.06 -2.24 7.26
CA SER A 147 -5.14 -2.13 8.72
C SER A 147 -6.49 -1.60 9.16
N ALA A 148 -6.96 -2.03 10.33
CA ALA A 148 -8.24 -1.59 10.90
C ALA A 148 -8.03 -0.89 12.25
N TRP A 149 -8.87 0.10 12.52
CA TRP A 149 -8.67 1.07 13.59
C TRP A 149 -10.00 1.47 14.23
N LYS A 150 -9.99 1.73 15.53
CA LYS A 150 -11.13 2.32 16.26
C LYS A 150 -10.66 3.53 17.07
N CYS A 151 -11.54 4.49 17.34
CA CYS A 151 -11.20 5.57 18.27
C CYS A 151 -10.90 5.00 19.66
N ARG A 152 -9.78 5.42 20.25
CA ARG A 152 -9.55 5.20 21.69
C ARG A 152 -10.56 6.04 22.46
N ARG A 153 -11.18 5.42 23.46
CA ARG A 153 -12.00 6.13 24.44
C ARG A 153 -11.14 7.10 25.23
#